data_AF-A0A9P6ZQY6-F1
#
_entry.id   AF-A0A9P6ZQY6-F1
#
_cell.length_a   1.000
_cell.length_b   1.000
_cell.length_c   1.000
_cell.angle_alpha   90.00
_cell.angle_beta   90.00
_cell.angle_gamma   90.00
#
_symmetry.space_group_name_H-M   'P 1'
#
loop_
_entity.id
_entity.type
_entity.pdbx_description
1 polymer ?
#
loop_
_entity_poly.entity_id
_entity_poly.type
_entity_poly.pdbx_seq_one_letter_code
_entity_poly.pdbx_strand_id
1 'polypeptide(L)'
;MVLLYVLQRFKVEDWGRNKDFLPVQVGKKRRHKINIQDEELGEVELLHTNHDESVTHYGLQGRATNVVPVTSDALAKKCENILDGMVAKEFLGEANRTGEPDILKRVEIAEVRDTVKYYMPELLWHHRLMNPTSAIREALGVPELTTGSRVLYILVSPKFQPIAKLYNKELFDVWRQCILCHLTLWKEGVYHRNISPGNLMWYRKNGKLIGVLNDYDLSSLADDLGPLGEERTGTVPFMALDLLSAKAQRGEVKHLYRHDLESFICVFIWIC
;
A
#
# COMPACT_ATOMS: atom_id res chain seq x y z
N MET A 1 -16.22 9.70 34.70
CA MET A 1 -17.47 10.19 34.08
C MET A 1 -17.28 11.36 33.12
N VAL A 2 -16.36 12.31 33.38
CA VAL A 2 -16.11 13.48 32.49
C VAL A 2 -15.67 13.07 31.08
N LEU A 3 -14.78 12.07 30.95
CA LEU A 3 -14.33 11.57 29.64
C LEU A 3 -15.50 11.09 28.76
N LEU A 4 -16.42 10.29 29.30
CA LEU A 4 -17.63 9.84 28.60
C LEU A 4 -18.52 10.99 28.14
N TYR A 5 -18.65 12.05 28.94
CA TYR A 5 -19.45 13.23 28.60
C TYR A 5 -18.78 14.08 27.50
N VAL A 6 -17.44 14.12 27.48
CA VAL A 6 -16.68 14.71 26.38
C VAL A 6 -16.87 13.88 25.11
N LEU A 7 -16.77 12.56 25.18
CA LEU A 7 -16.95 11.65 24.03
C LEU A 7 -18.33 11.81 23.36
N GLN A 8 -19.38 12.08 24.14
CA GLN A 8 -20.77 12.27 23.66
C GLN A 8 -21.03 13.60 22.93
N ARG A 9 -20.13 14.60 23.04
CA ARG A 9 -20.27 15.88 22.33
C ARG A 9 -19.83 15.80 20.86
N PHE A 10 -19.08 14.77 20.53
CA PHE A 10 -18.48 14.56 19.23
C PHE A 10 -19.29 13.51 18.47
N LYS A 11 -19.64 13.81 17.23
CA LYS A 11 -20.21 12.84 16.30
C LYS A 11 -19.16 11.78 16.00
N VAL A 12 -19.58 10.62 15.50
CA VAL A 12 -18.65 9.52 15.20
C VAL A 12 -17.60 9.96 14.17
N GLU A 13 -17.95 10.93 13.34
CA GLU A 13 -17.08 11.52 12.34
C GLU A 13 -15.97 12.39 12.92
N ASP A 14 -16.24 13.05 14.04
CA ASP A 14 -15.23 13.82 14.77
C ASP A 14 -14.17 12.89 15.41
N TRP A 15 -14.51 11.60 15.57
CA TRP A 15 -13.59 10.53 15.98
C TRP A 15 -12.84 9.89 14.81
N GLY A 16 -12.89 10.50 13.62
CA GLY A 16 -12.20 10.01 12.43
C GLY A 16 -12.95 8.91 11.68
N ARG A 17 -14.23 8.64 12.01
CA ARG A 17 -15.05 7.74 11.21
C ARG A 17 -15.46 8.44 9.92
N ASN A 18 -15.00 7.92 8.81
CA ASN A 18 -15.32 8.48 7.51
C ASN A 18 -16.78 8.17 7.12
N LYS A 19 -17.54 9.19 6.67
CA LYS A 19 -18.96 9.09 6.29
C LYS A 19 -19.19 8.24 5.04
N ASP A 20 -18.18 8.16 4.19
CA ASP A 20 -18.25 7.42 2.93
C ASP A 20 -18.27 5.91 3.20
N PHE A 21 -17.82 5.46 4.38
CA PHE A 21 -17.86 4.07 4.81
C PHE A 21 -19.21 3.72 5.45
N LEU A 22 -20.19 3.45 4.60
CA LEU A 22 -21.55 3.14 5.01
C LEU A 22 -21.65 1.68 5.46
N PRO A 23 -22.12 1.40 6.69
CA PRO A 23 -22.38 0.03 7.12
C PRO A 23 -23.61 -0.52 6.38
N VAL A 24 -23.45 -1.69 5.75
CA VAL A 24 -24.52 -2.38 5.00
C VAL A 24 -24.68 -3.80 5.52
N GLN A 25 -25.92 -4.28 5.61
CA GLN A 25 -26.21 -5.68 5.97
C GLN A 25 -26.27 -6.54 4.70
N VAL A 26 -25.37 -7.51 4.57
CA VAL A 26 -25.37 -8.45 3.45
C VAL A 26 -25.54 -9.86 4.02
N GLY A 27 -26.77 -10.38 3.92
CA GLY A 27 -27.17 -11.61 4.60
C GLY A 27 -27.10 -11.47 6.13
N LYS A 28 -26.38 -12.38 6.81
CA LYS A 28 -26.20 -12.35 8.27
C LYS A 28 -24.97 -11.53 8.72
N LYS A 29 -24.12 -11.06 7.80
CA LYS A 29 -22.89 -10.34 8.13
C LYS A 29 -23.04 -8.84 7.86
N ARG A 30 -22.53 -8.02 8.78
CA ARG A 30 -22.37 -6.57 8.58
C ARG A 30 -21.13 -6.33 7.72
N ARG A 31 -21.27 -5.53 6.68
CA ARG A 31 -20.21 -5.15 5.73
C ARG A 31 -20.13 -3.63 5.61
N HIS A 32 -19.17 -3.14 4.84
CA HIS A 32 -19.05 -1.72 4.51
C HIS A 32 -19.18 -1.55 2.99
N LYS A 33 -19.90 -0.50 2.60
CA LYS A 33 -19.99 -0.03 1.22
C LYS A 33 -19.43 1.38 1.19
N ILE A 34 -18.59 1.64 0.21
CA ILE A 34 -18.01 2.95 -0.07
C ILE A 34 -18.57 3.41 -1.40
N ASN A 35 -19.13 4.62 -1.45
CA ASN A 35 -19.59 5.24 -2.68
C ASN A 35 -18.87 6.56 -2.85
N ILE A 36 -18.08 6.69 -3.92
CA ILE A 36 -17.30 7.89 -4.19
C ILE A 36 -17.61 8.37 -5.62
N GLN A 37 -17.80 9.67 -5.78
CA GLN A 37 -17.93 10.28 -7.10
C GLN A 37 -16.54 10.49 -7.69
N ASP A 38 -16.32 9.92 -8.87
CA ASP A 38 -15.09 10.01 -9.65
C ASP A 38 -15.36 10.81 -10.93
N GLU A 39 -14.41 11.65 -11.32
CA GLU A 39 -14.57 12.55 -12.47
C GLU A 39 -14.65 11.79 -13.81
N GLU A 40 -13.98 10.65 -13.93
CA GLU A 40 -13.91 9.88 -15.18
C GLU A 40 -14.91 8.72 -15.19
N LEU A 41 -15.07 8.04 -14.06
CA LEU A 41 -15.86 6.81 -13.95
C LEU A 41 -17.30 7.05 -13.43
N GLY A 42 -17.61 8.25 -12.96
CA GLY A 42 -18.88 8.54 -12.30
C GLY A 42 -18.90 7.97 -10.88
N GLU A 43 -20.03 7.41 -10.44
CA GLU A 43 -20.10 6.77 -9.11
C GLU A 43 -19.30 5.47 -9.11
N VAL A 44 -18.26 5.41 -8.27
CA VAL A 44 -17.50 4.20 -7.98
C VAL A 44 -17.95 3.65 -6.64
N GLU A 45 -18.59 2.49 -6.68
CA GLU A 45 -19.03 1.75 -5.51
C GLU A 45 -18.07 0.60 -5.19
N LEU A 46 -17.61 0.53 -3.94
CA LEU A 46 -16.81 -0.57 -3.41
C LEU A 46 -17.61 -1.28 -2.31
N LEU A 47 -17.97 -2.53 -2.53
CA LEU A 47 -18.60 -3.37 -1.52
C LEU A 47 -17.58 -4.33 -0.92
N HIS A 48 -17.34 -4.24 0.38
CA HIS A 48 -16.47 -5.19 1.08
C HIS A 48 -17.16 -6.55 1.08
N THR A 49 -16.44 -7.61 0.72
CA THR A 49 -17.07 -8.94 0.54
C THR A 49 -16.74 -9.94 1.64
N ASN A 50 -15.47 -10.02 2.08
CA ASN A 50 -15.04 -10.97 3.09
C ASN A 50 -14.06 -10.35 4.11
N HIS A 51 -14.56 -10.02 5.32
CA HIS A 51 -13.72 -9.54 6.41
C HIS A 51 -12.75 -10.61 6.94
N ASP A 52 -13.06 -11.90 6.79
CA ASP A 52 -12.19 -12.98 7.28
C ASP A 52 -10.92 -13.13 6.42
N GLU A 53 -10.95 -12.60 5.20
CA GLU A 53 -9.80 -12.49 4.29
C GLU A 53 -9.13 -11.11 4.34
N SER A 54 -9.65 -10.19 5.15
CA SER A 54 -9.02 -8.88 5.30
C SER A 54 -7.73 -9.01 6.09
N VAL A 55 -6.69 -8.34 5.63
CA VAL A 55 -5.38 -8.37 6.28
C VAL A 55 -5.03 -6.96 6.73
N THR A 56 -4.81 -6.80 8.04
CA THR A 56 -4.30 -5.56 8.62
C THR A 56 -2.82 -5.70 8.89
N HIS A 57 -2.01 -4.88 8.24
CA HIS A 57 -0.58 -4.78 8.48
C HIS A 57 -0.33 -3.57 9.39
N TYR A 58 0.27 -3.82 10.55
CA TYR A 58 0.70 -2.75 11.45
C TYR A 58 2.15 -2.39 11.18
N GLY A 59 2.36 -1.16 10.72
CA GLY A 59 3.68 -0.56 10.57
C GLY A 59 4.10 0.18 11.84
N LEU A 60 5.34 0.65 11.84
CA LEU A 60 5.86 1.49 12.91
C LEU A 60 5.13 2.84 12.94
N GLN A 61 5.09 3.46 14.13
CA GLN A 61 4.44 4.77 14.34
C GLN A 61 2.95 4.79 13.94
N GLY A 62 2.21 3.72 14.28
CA GLY A 62 0.76 3.66 14.13
C GLY A 62 0.27 3.66 12.68
N ARG A 63 1.12 3.23 11.73
CA ARG A 63 0.65 2.93 10.37
C ARG A 63 -0.17 1.65 10.40
N ALA A 64 -1.35 1.69 9.83
CA ALA A 64 -2.17 0.51 9.62
C ALA A 64 -2.63 0.52 8.17
N THR A 65 -2.36 -0.58 7.48
CA THR A 65 -2.83 -0.82 6.12
C THR A 65 -3.81 -1.97 6.17
N ASN A 66 -5.06 -1.71 5.77
CA ASN A 66 -6.07 -2.73 5.61
C ASN A 66 -6.14 -3.11 4.15
N VAL A 67 -6.02 -4.39 3.84
CA VAL A 67 -6.29 -4.93 2.51
C VAL A 67 -7.57 -5.74 2.61
N VAL A 68 -8.61 -5.30 1.92
CA VAL A 68 -9.96 -5.88 2.02
C VAL A 68 -10.43 -6.34 0.64
N PRO A 69 -10.96 -7.57 0.49
CA PRO A 69 -11.61 -7.98 -0.75
C PRO A 69 -12.85 -7.12 -1.05
N VAL A 70 -12.95 -6.60 -2.28
CA VAL A 70 -14.04 -5.72 -2.70
C VAL A 70 -14.65 -6.14 -4.04
N THR A 71 -15.90 -5.73 -4.28
CA THR A 71 -16.59 -5.81 -5.58
C THR A 71 -17.08 -4.44 -6.00
N SER A 72 -17.12 -4.19 -7.31
CA SER A 72 -17.48 -2.93 -7.95
C SER A 72 -17.86 -3.23 -9.39
N ASP A 73 -19.10 -2.94 -9.75
CA ASP A 73 -19.64 -3.05 -11.10
C ASP A 73 -19.02 -1.98 -12.02
N ALA A 74 -18.74 -0.78 -11.48
CA ALA A 74 -18.05 0.28 -12.21
C ALA A 74 -16.64 -0.16 -12.65
N LEU A 75 -15.86 -0.77 -11.75
CA LEU A 75 -14.49 -1.21 -12.05
C LEU A 75 -14.44 -2.54 -12.81
N ALA A 76 -15.40 -3.44 -12.60
CA ALA A 76 -15.46 -4.71 -13.33
C ALA A 76 -15.60 -4.52 -14.85
N LYS A 77 -16.26 -3.44 -15.30
CA LYS A 77 -16.37 -3.11 -16.73
C LYS A 77 -15.04 -2.68 -17.35
N LYS A 78 -14.12 -2.11 -16.56
CA LYS A 78 -12.80 -1.66 -17.01
C LYS A 78 -11.84 -2.82 -17.22
N CYS A 79 -12.05 -3.94 -16.51
CA CYS A 79 -11.21 -5.12 -16.57
C CYS A 79 -12.06 -6.39 -16.75
N GLU A 80 -12.21 -6.81 -18.01
CA GLU A 80 -13.01 -7.99 -18.39
C GLU A 80 -12.51 -9.33 -17.80
N ASN A 81 -11.34 -9.37 -17.16
CA ASN A 81 -10.69 -10.62 -16.72
C ASN A 81 -10.08 -10.57 -15.30
N ILE A 82 -10.81 -10.04 -14.31
CA ILE A 82 -10.40 -10.18 -12.90
C ILE A 82 -10.77 -11.58 -12.38
N LEU A 83 -10.04 -12.61 -12.82
CA LEU A 83 -10.33 -14.02 -12.51
C LEU A 83 -10.36 -14.33 -11.00
N ASP A 84 -9.56 -13.64 -10.19
CA ASP A 84 -9.40 -13.90 -8.76
C ASP A 84 -10.04 -12.82 -7.84
N GLY A 85 -10.83 -11.91 -8.42
CA GLY A 85 -11.42 -10.76 -7.72
C GLY A 85 -10.43 -9.61 -7.47
N MET A 86 -10.87 -8.57 -6.75
CA MET A 86 -10.07 -7.37 -6.48
C MET A 86 -10.04 -7.04 -4.99
N VAL A 87 -9.05 -6.24 -4.60
CA VAL A 87 -8.83 -5.80 -3.23
C VAL A 87 -8.71 -4.29 -3.17
N ALA A 88 -9.25 -3.70 -2.10
CA ALA A 88 -9.01 -2.32 -1.71
C ALA A 88 -7.94 -2.30 -0.62
N LYS A 89 -6.87 -1.56 -0.86
CA LYS A 89 -5.86 -1.18 0.12
C LYS A 89 -6.24 0.17 0.70
N GLU A 90 -6.62 0.18 1.97
CA GLU A 90 -7.06 1.35 2.73
C GLU A 90 -6.01 1.68 3.79
N PHE A 91 -5.42 2.88 3.72
CA PHE A 91 -4.35 3.26 4.65
C PHE A 91 -4.22 4.77 4.82
N LEU A 92 -3.69 5.18 5.98
CA LEU A 92 -3.34 6.57 6.27
C LEU A 92 -1.89 6.84 5.84
N GLY A 93 -1.72 7.40 4.64
CA GLY A 93 -0.43 7.79 4.08
C GLY A 93 -0.03 9.21 4.50
N GLU A 94 1.26 9.52 4.56
CA GLU A 94 1.72 10.87 4.91
C GLU A 94 1.42 11.87 3.81
N ALA A 95 0.85 13.01 4.20
CA ALA A 95 0.33 14.00 3.27
C ALA A 95 1.43 14.72 2.47
N ASN A 96 2.63 14.81 3.02
CA ASN A 96 3.79 15.48 2.42
C ASN A 96 4.65 14.53 1.58
N ARG A 97 4.31 13.23 1.55
CA ARG A 97 5.07 12.22 0.82
C ARG A 97 4.44 11.97 -0.55
N THR A 98 5.27 11.71 -1.55
CA THR A 98 4.83 11.18 -2.84
C THR A 98 4.06 9.88 -2.62
N GLY A 99 2.78 9.84 -3.03
CA GLY A 99 1.91 8.70 -2.80
C GLY A 99 2.23 7.53 -3.73
N GLU A 100 1.84 6.32 -3.32
CA GLU A 100 1.95 5.12 -4.18
C GLU A 100 1.31 5.32 -5.57
N PRO A 101 0.12 5.94 -5.74
CA PRO A 101 -0.43 6.20 -7.08
C PRO A 101 0.48 7.07 -7.96
N ASP A 102 1.15 8.08 -7.38
CA ASP A 102 2.05 8.96 -8.11
C ASP A 102 3.33 8.23 -8.52
N ILE A 103 3.84 7.34 -7.66
CA ILE A 103 5.01 6.49 -7.96
C ILE A 103 4.69 5.52 -9.09
N LEU A 104 3.53 4.86 -9.06
CA LEU A 104 3.09 3.97 -10.12
C LEU A 104 2.89 4.72 -11.45
N LYS A 105 2.29 5.92 -11.39
CA LYS A 105 2.13 6.80 -12.56
C LYS A 105 3.48 7.22 -13.16
N ARG A 106 4.49 7.49 -12.33
CA ARG A 106 5.85 7.82 -12.79
C ARG A 106 6.47 6.68 -13.60
N VAL A 107 6.23 5.43 -13.21
CA VAL A 107 6.70 4.26 -13.96
C VAL A 107 5.90 4.06 -15.25
N GLU A 108 4.60 4.34 -15.23
CA GLU A 108 3.75 4.22 -16.42
C GLU A 108 4.20 5.12 -17.58
N ILE A 109 4.79 6.28 -17.29
CA ILE A 109 5.35 7.19 -18.30
C ILE A 109 6.85 6.97 -18.58
N ALA A 110 7.50 6.02 -17.90
CA ALA A 110 8.92 5.74 -18.06
C ALA A 110 9.18 4.79 -19.25
N GLU A 111 10.37 4.88 -19.85
CA GLU A 111 10.77 4.02 -20.98
C GLU A 111 10.77 2.53 -20.61
N VAL A 112 11.01 2.21 -19.34
CA VAL A 112 11.03 0.83 -18.85
C VAL A 112 9.65 0.20 -18.69
N ARG A 113 8.56 0.95 -18.88
CA ARG A 113 7.18 0.50 -18.65
C ARG A 113 6.93 -0.88 -19.26
N ASP A 114 7.27 -1.09 -20.52
CA ASP A 114 6.99 -2.36 -21.20
C ASP A 114 7.74 -3.56 -20.61
N THR A 115 8.88 -3.29 -19.97
CA THR A 115 9.69 -4.31 -19.27
C THR A 115 9.10 -4.67 -17.91
N VAL A 116 8.51 -3.71 -17.19
CA VAL A 116 8.07 -3.88 -15.80
C VAL A 116 6.55 -3.99 -15.60
N LYS A 117 5.73 -3.60 -16.59
CA LYS A 117 4.26 -3.45 -16.45
C LYS A 117 3.53 -4.65 -15.87
N TYR A 118 3.98 -5.87 -16.15
CA TYR A 118 3.33 -7.08 -15.64
C TYR A 118 3.83 -7.51 -14.27
N TYR A 119 4.96 -6.96 -13.82
CA TYR A 119 5.63 -7.26 -12.57
C TYR A 119 5.37 -6.23 -11.46
N MET A 120 4.47 -5.28 -11.73
CA MET A 120 4.00 -4.24 -10.83
C MET A 120 2.50 -4.41 -10.57
N PRO A 121 1.97 -3.87 -9.45
CA PRO A 121 0.54 -3.91 -9.19
C PRO A 121 -0.20 -3.05 -10.22
N GLU A 122 -1.22 -3.66 -10.83
CA GLU A 122 -2.15 -2.93 -11.69
C GLU A 122 -3.10 -2.11 -10.81
N LEU A 123 -3.07 -0.78 -10.96
CA LEU A 123 -3.94 0.13 -10.23
C LEU A 123 -5.22 0.35 -11.03
N LEU A 124 -6.31 -0.29 -10.62
CA LEU A 124 -7.61 -0.18 -11.30
C LEU A 124 -8.23 1.20 -11.07
N TRP A 125 -8.11 1.66 -9.82
CA TRP A 125 -8.65 2.92 -9.33
C TRP A 125 -7.96 3.32 -8.03
N HIS A 126 -7.90 4.62 -7.73
CA HIS A 126 -7.48 5.10 -6.44
C HIS A 126 -8.22 6.39 -6.07
N HIS A 127 -8.34 6.65 -4.77
CA HIS A 127 -8.92 7.88 -4.28
C HIS A 127 -8.22 8.35 -3.01
N ARG A 128 -8.08 9.67 -2.89
CA ARG A 128 -7.49 10.35 -1.75
C ARG A 128 -8.57 11.18 -1.07
N LEU A 129 -8.84 10.88 0.20
CA LEU A 129 -9.85 11.61 0.96
C LEU A 129 -9.22 12.87 1.56
N MET A 130 -9.86 14.01 1.29
CA MET A 130 -9.33 15.36 1.57
C MET A 130 -9.47 15.81 3.04
N ASN A 131 -9.57 14.85 3.97
CA ASN A 131 -9.71 15.11 5.41
C ASN A 131 -8.43 14.67 6.13
N PRO A 132 -7.36 15.48 6.11
CA PRO A 132 -6.09 15.11 6.74
C PRO A 132 -6.19 15.09 8.26
N THR A 133 -5.35 14.30 8.91
CA THR A 133 -5.25 14.26 10.37
C THR A 133 -4.75 15.57 10.99
N SER A 134 -4.22 16.51 10.19
CA SER A 134 -3.88 17.86 10.63
C SER A 134 -5.10 18.63 11.15
N ALA A 135 -6.30 18.39 10.61
CA ALA A 135 -7.53 19.01 11.11
C ALA A 135 -7.84 18.58 12.56
N ILE A 136 -7.50 17.34 12.93
CA ILE A 136 -7.61 16.85 14.31
C ILE A 136 -6.62 17.59 15.21
N ARG A 137 -5.36 17.75 14.76
CA ARG A 137 -4.33 18.49 15.51
C ARG A 137 -4.73 19.95 15.73
N GLU A 138 -5.30 20.58 14.70
CA GLU A 138 -5.81 21.95 14.77
C GLU A 138 -6.93 22.08 15.80
N ALA A 139 -7.93 21.20 15.74
CA ALA A 139 -9.03 21.17 16.70
C ALA A 139 -8.57 20.94 18.15
N LEU A 140 -7.48 20.19 18.35
CA LEU A 140 -6.87 19.92 19.64
C LEU A 140 -5.85 20.99 20.09
N GLY A 141 -5.53 21.98 19.25
CA GLY A 141 -4.54 23.02 19.55
C GLY A 141 -3.11 22.50 19.65
N VAL A 142 -2.79 21.39 18.98
CA VAL A 142 -1.44 20.80 18.98
C VAL A 142 -0.55 21.59 18.00
N PRO A 143 0.68 22.01 18.39
CA PRO A 143 1.61 22.67 17.47
C PRO A 143 2.05 21.72 16.33
N GLU A 144 2.70 22.27 15.30
CA GLU A 144 3.21 21.49 14.16
C GLU A 144 2.12 20.69 13.42
N LEU A 145 1.09 21.39 12.96
CA LEU A 145 -0.11 20.80 12.37
C LEU A 145 0.17 19.85 11.21
N THR A 146 1.17 20.16 10.39
CA THR A 146 1.49 19.44 9.15
C THR A 146 2.52 18.33 9.34
N THR A 147 3.28 18.34 10.43
CA THR A 147 4.31 17.33 10.71
C THR A 147 3.66 15.98 11.03
N GLY A 148 3.96 14.96 10.22
CA GLY A 148 3.33 13.65 10.31
C GLY A 148 1.81 13.67 10.04
N SER A 149 1.30 14.70 9.34
CA SER A 149 -0.09 14.73 8.89
C SER A 149 -0.34 13.61 7.87
N ARG A 150 -1.46 12.90 8.01
CA ARG A 150 -1.82 11.77 7.15
C ARG A 150 -3.16 11.99 6.48
N VAL A 151 -3.33 11.39 5.33
CA VAL A 151 -4.57 11.36 4.54
C VAL A 151 -4.95 9.93 4.23
N LEU A 152 -6.25 9.65 4.19
CA LEU A 152 -6.74 8.31 3.88
C LEU A 152 -6.69 8.09 2.37
N TYR A 153 -6.01 7.01 1.98
CA TYR A 153 -5.95 6.51 0.61
C TYR A 153 -6.77 5.23 0.49
N ILE A 154 -7.44 5.09 -0.66
CA ILE A 154 -8.06 3.85 -1.11
C ILE A 154 -7.44 3.52 -2.46
N LEU A 155 -6.76 2.38 -2.58
CA LEU A 155 -6.18 1.89 -3.83
C LEU A 155 -6.83 0.55 -4.17
N VAL A 156 -7.37 0.41 -5.37
CA VAL A 156 -8.01 -0.81 -5.83
C VAL A 156 -7.13 -1.48 -6.88
N SER A 157 -6.85 -2.76 -6.68
CA SER A 157 -6.02 -3.58 -7.57
C SER A 157 -6.60 -4.99 -7.71
N PRO A 158 -6.24 -5.74 -8.76
CA PRO A 158 -6.55 -7.16 -8.82
C PRO A 158 -5.99 -7.90 -7.60
N LYS A 159 -6.68 -8.95 -7.16
CA LYS A 159 -6.21 -9.79 -6.06
C LYS A 159 -5.03 -10.63 -6.54
N PHE A 160 -3.88 -10.44 -5.90
CA PHE A 160 -2.70 -11.28 -6.09
C PHE A 160 -2.59 -12.32 -4.98
N GLN A 161 -1.81 -13.37 -5.24
CA GLN A 161 -1.51 -14.42 -4.27
C GLN A 161 -0.13 -14.19 -3.64
N PRO A 162 0.05 -14.38 -2.32
CA PRO A 162 1.36 -14.27 -1.69
C PRO A 162 2.36 -15.28 -2.25
N ILE A 163 3.64 -14.89 -2.36
CA ILE A 163 4.73 -15.78 -2.80
C ILE A 163 4.85 -17.04 -1.92
N ALA A 164 4.50 -16.94 -0.63
CA ALA A 164 4.53 -18.06 0.32
C ALA A 164 3.61 -19.24 -0.04
N LYS A 165 2.74 -19.10 -1.06
CA LYS A 165 1.92 -20.20 -1.59
C LYS A 165 2.64 -21.04 -2.67
N LEU A 166 3.82 -20.61 -3.12
CA LEU A 166 4.60 -21.28 -4.16
C LEU A 166 5.72 -22.12 -3.55
N TYR A 167 6.18 -23.12 -4.30
CA TYR A 167 7.27 -24.01 -3.90
C TYR A 167 8.21 -24.28 -5.07
N ASN A 168 9.41 -24.76 -4.76
CA ASN A 168 10.39 -25.27 -5.73
C ASN A 168 10.66 -24.27 -6.88
N LYS A 169 10.55 -24.72 -8.13
CA LYS A 169 10.82 -23.93 -9.33
C LYS A 169 9.90 -22.71 -9.45
N GLU A 170 8.61 -22.86 -9.14
CA GLU A 170 7.66 -21.74 -9.25
C GLU A 170 8.00 -20.61 -8.27
N LEU A 171 8.39 -20.97 -7.04
CA LEU A 171 8.85 -20.02 -6.02
C LEU A 171 10.07 -19.23 -6.50
N PHE A 172 11.10 -19.94 -6.99
CA PHE A 172 12.32 -19.32 -7.47
C PHE A 172 12.08 -18.43 -8.70
N ASP A 173 11.25 -18.88 -9.63
CA ASP A 173 10.90 -18.12 -10.85
C ASP A 173 10.22 -16.79 -10.50
N VAL A 174 9.28 -16.79 -9.54
CA VAL A 174 8.59 -15.57 -9.08
C VAL A 174 9.52 -14.65 -8.30
N TRP A 175 10.30 -15.20 -7.36
CA TRP A 175 11.28 -14.41 -6.60
C TRP A 175 12.28 -13.70 -7.53
N ARG A 176 12.79 -14.41 -8.54
CA ARG A 176 13.68 -13.84 -9.57
C ARG A 176 12.98 -12.75 -10.39
N GLN A 177 11.71 -12.92 -10.76
CA GLN A 177 10.93 -11.91 -11.48
C GLN A 177 10.79 -10.61 -10.67
N CYS A 178 10.52 -10.71 -9.36
CA CYS A 178 10.45 -9.56 -8.46
C CYS A 178 11.79 -8.80 -8.37
N ILE A 179 12.92 -9.53 -8.29
CA ILE A 179 14.27 -8.91 -8.28
C ILE A 179 14.57 -8.18 -9.59
N LEU A 180 14.20 -8.78 -10.74
CA LEU A 180 14.43 -8.14 -12.04
C LEU A 180 13.59 -6.87 -12.21
N CYS A 181 12.33 -6.90 -11.76
CA CYS A 181 11.48 -5.72 -11.69
C CYS A 181 12.13 -4.63 -10.83
N HIS A 182 12.52 -4.99 -9.60
CA HIS A 182 13.20 -4.09 -8.67
C HIS A 182 14.50 -3.48 -9.24
N LEU A 183 15.36 -4.28 -9.85
CA LEU A 183 16.60 -3.81 -10.47
C LEU A 183 16.32 -2.80 -11.59
N THR A 184 15.31 -3.07 -12.41
CA THR A 184 14.92 -2.20 -13.52
C THR A 184 14.43 -0.86 -12.98
N LEU A 185 13.54 -0.89 -11.99
CA LEU A 185 13.02 0.31 -11.34
C LEU A 185 14.11 1.12 -10.62
N TRP A 186 15.04 0.44 -9.94
CA TRP A 186 16.14 1.10 -9.23
C TRP A 186 17.01 1.91 -10.20
N LYS A 187 17.28 1.37 -11.39
CA LYS A 187 18.07 2.08 -12.42
C LYS A 187 17.38 3.33 -12.95
N GLU A 188 16.04 3.34 -12.95
CA GLU A 188 15.21 4.51 -13.29
C GLU A 188 14.99 5.46 -12.11
N GLY A 189 15.67 5.23 -10.97
CA GLY A 189 15.55 6.08 -9.80
C GLY A 189 14.28 5.85 -8.98
N VAL A 190 13.60 4.72 -9.14
CA VAL A 190 12.46 4.32 -8.28
C VAL A 190 12.95 3.31 -7.26
N TYR A 191 13.00 3.70 -5.99
CA TYR A 191 13.53 2.86 -4.91
C TYR A 191 12.40 2.30 -4.06
N HIS A 192 12.29 0.96 -3.99
CA HIS A 192 11.18 0.27 -3.33
C HIS A 192 11.20 0.37 -1.79
N ARG A 193 12.35 0.06 -1.17
CA ARG A 193 12.64 0.18 0.27
C ARG A 193 11.82 -0.67 1.24
N ASN A 194 10.74 -1.31 0.78
CA ASN A 194 9.92 -2.19 1.62
C ASN A 194 9.81 -3.62 1.06
N ILE A 195 10.96 -4.27 0.87
CA ILE A 195 11.01 -5.68 0.45
C ILE A 195 10.62 -6.57 1.64
N SER A 196 9.57 -7.37 1.47
CA SER A 196 9.05 -8.29 2.49
C SER A 196 8.28 -9.45 1.84
N PRO A 197 8.06 -10.59 2.52
CA PRO A 197 7.32 -11.71 1.94
C PRO A 197 5.88 -11.35 1.56
N GLY A 198 5.27 -10.41 2.28
CA GLY A 198 3.92 -9.91 1.97
C GLY A 198 3.87 -9.09 0.68
N ASN A 199 4.99 -8.48 0.29
CA ASN A 199 5.07 -7.59 -0.87
C ASN A 199 5.55 -8.31 -2.14
N LEU A 200 6.03 -9.55 -2.01
CA LEU A 200 6.27 -10.44 -3.14
C LEU A 200 5.01 -11.27 -3.39
N MET A 201 4.35 -11.02 -4.51
CA MET A 201 3.08 -11.66 -4.88
C MET A 201 3.16 -12.29 -6.27
N TRP A 202 2.09 -12.97 -6.69
CA TRP A 202 1.98 -13.55 -8.02
C TRP A 202 0.53 -13.67 -8.50
N TYR A 203 0.37 -13.84 -9.81
CA TYR A 203 -0.88 -14.23 -10.46
C TYR A 203 -0.60 -15.08 -11.70
N ARG A 204 -1.66 -15.67 -12.28
CA ARG A 204 -1.58 -16.40 -13.55
C ARG A 204 -2.17 -15.56 -14.67
N LYS A 205 -1.45 -15.46 -15.78
CA LYS A 205 -1.91 -14.82 -17.02
C LYS A 205 -1.59 -15.73 -18.20
N ASN A 206 -2.60 -16.12 -18.96
CA ASN A 206 -2.47 -17.02 -20.12
C ASN A 206 -1.68 -18.31 -19.78
N GLY A 207 -1.97 -18.91 -18.62
CA GLY A 207 -1.29 -20.12 -18.15
C GLY A 207 0.13 -19.89 -17.57
N LYS A 208 0.69 -18.69 -17.68
CA LYS A 208 2.02 -18.35 -17.16
C LYS A 208 1.94 -17.73 -15.76
N LEU A 209 2.88 -18.12 -14.90
CA LEU A 209 3.07 -17.54 -13.57
C LEU A 209 3.86 -16.23 -13.67
N ILE A 210 3.27 -15.14 -13.16
CA ILE A 210 3.85 -13.80 -13.18
C ILE A 210 4.00 -13.32 -11.73
N GLY A 211 5.23 -12.97 -11.34
CA GLY A 211 5.54 -12.34 -10.06
C GLY A 211 5.22 -10.86 -10.07
N VAL A 212 4.78 -10.33 -8.94
CA VAL A 212 4.43 -8.92 -8.74
C VAL A 212 5.18 -8.43 -7.52
N LEU A 213 5.99 -7.39 -7.69
CA LEU A 213 6.53 -6.63 -6.57
C LEU A 213 5.51 -5.55 -6.22
N ASN A 214 4.79 -5.75 -5.12
CA ASN A 214 3.68 -4.92 -4.66
C ASN A 214 4.13 -3.95 -3.55
N ASP A 215 3.27 -2.98 -3.20
CA ASP A 215 3.40 -2.09 -2.05
C ASP A 215 4.49 -1.01 -2.18
N TYR A 216 4.19 0.05 -2.94
CA TYR A 216 5.09 1.18 -3.18
C TYR A 216 4.84 2.37 -2.23
N ASP A 217 4.08 2.20 -1.16
CA ASP A 217 3.78 3.26 -0.19
C ASP A 217 5.03 3.86 0.49
N LEU A 218 6.04 3.03 0.70
CA LEU A 218 7.33 3.38 1.27
C LEU A 218 8.42 3.60 0.22
N SER A 219 8.05 3.64 -1.06
CA SER A 219 8.98 3.95 -2.13
C SER A 219 9.37 5.44 -2.16
N SER A 220 10.44 5.75 -2.86
CA SER A 220 10.92 7.12 -3.08
C SER A 220 11.57 7.25 -4.45
N LEU A 221 11.64 8.48 -4.95
CA LEU A 221 12.33 8.78 -6.19
C LEU A 221 13.77 9.25 -5.93
N ALA A 222 14.65 9.09 -6.92
CA ALA A 222 16.03 9.57 -6.88
C ALA A 222 16.12 11.10 -6.77
N ASP A 223 15.12 11.80 -7.32
CA ASP A 223 15.03 13.26 -7.35
C ASP A 223 14.30 13.82 -6.13
N ASP A 224 13.73 12.97 -5.28
CA ASP A 224 13.20 13.41 -3.99
C ASP A 224 14.38 13.80 -3.08
N LEU A 225 14.17 14.76 -2.18
CA LEU A 225 15.15 15.12 -1.12
C LEU A 225 15.47 13.96 -0.15
N GLY A 226 15.02 12.74 -0.47
CA GLY A 226 14.95 11.58 0.39
C GLY A 226 13.89 11.75 1.47
N PRO A 227 13.49 10.68 2.16
CA PRO A 227 12.87 10.82 3.46
C PRO A 227 13.86 11.61 4.31
N LEU A 228 13.40 12.73 4.87
CA LEU A 228 14.10 13.53 5.87
C LEU A 228 14.30 12.70 7.14
N GLY A 229 15.07 11.61 7.10
CA GLY A 229 15.58 10.84 8.25
C GLY A 229 14.62 10.36 9.33
N GLU A 230 13.31 10.60 9.24
CA GLU A 230 12.38 10.46 10.37
C GLU A 230 11.49 9.23 10.27
N GLU A 231 11.37 8.65 9.07
CA GLU A 231 10.50 7.50 8.86
C GLU A 231 11.28 6.20 8.83
N ARG A 232 11.02 5.38 9.84
CA ARG A 232 11.28 3.95 9.87
C ARG A 232 10.62 3.29 8.65
N THR A 233 11.31 3.23 7.52
CA THR A 233 10.76 2.69 6.28
C THR A 233 11.22 1.25 6.10
N GLY A 234 10.28 0.31 6.12
CA GLY A 234 10.53 -1.10 5.86
C GLY A 234 9.98 -2.04 6.93
N THR A 235 9.82 -3.31 6.54
CA THR A 235 9.37 -4.37 7.43
C THR A 235 10.56 -4.86 8.27
N VAL A 236 10.62 -4.47 9.56
CA VAL A 236 11.81 -4.62 10.43
C VAL A 236 12.54 -5.96 10.33
N PRO A 237 11.87 -7.13 10.36
CA PRO A 237 12.57 -8.43 10.23
C PRO A 237 13.35 -8.62 8.92
N PHE A 238 12.98 -7.88 7.86
CA PHE A 238 13.59 -7.97 6.53
C PHE A 238 14.43 -6.74 6.19
N MET A 239 14.56 -5.77 7.09
CA MET A 239 15.39 -4.59 6.90
C MET A 239 16.87 -4.97 6.96
N ALA A 240 17.68 -4.40 6.08
CA ALA A 240 19.13 -4.62 6.08
C ALA A 240 19.76 -4.20 7.42
N LEU A 241 20.76 -4.97 7.89
CA LEU A 241 21.41 -4.74 9.19
C LEU A 241 21.97 -3.32 9.35
N ASP A 242 22.53 -2.78 8.27
CA ASP A 242 23.09 -1.42 8.22
C ASP A 242 22.01 -0.35 8.49
N LEU A 243 20.78 -0.59 8.01
CA LEU A 243 19.63 0.28 8.20
C LEU A 243 19.00 0.18 9.61
N LEU A 244 19.35 -0.86 10.37
CA LEU A 244 18.95 -1.00 11.77
C LEU A 244 19.84 -0.20 12.73
N SER A 245 20.97 0.36 12.25
CA SER A 245 21.89 1.14 13.08
C SER A 245 21.29 2.46 13.57
N ALA A 246 21.77 2.97 14.72
CA ALA A 246 21.31 4.26 15.25
C ALA A 246 21.57 5.43 14.29
N LYS A 247 22.60 5.35 13.43
CA LYS A 247 22.89 6.35 12.39
C LYS A 247 21.84 6.29 11.29
N ALA A 248 21.52 5.10 10.80
CA ALA A 248 20.47 4.92 9.80
C ALA A 248 19.10 5.36 10.32
N GLN A 249 18.81 5.08 11.60
CA GLN A 249 17.59 5.55 12.27
C GLN A 249 17.49 7.08 12.39
N ARG A 250 18.62 7.81 12.27
CA ARG A 250 18.64 9.29 12.19
C ARG A 250 18.66 9.81 10.74
N GLY A 251 18.54 8.93 9.75
CA GLY A 251 18.63 9.30 8.34
C GLY A 251 20.04 9.57 7.83
N GLU A 252 21.07 9.29 8.63
CA GLU A 252 22.47 9.58 8.27
C GLU A 252 23.07 8.54 7.31
N VAL A 253 22.38 7.42 7.11
CA VAL A 253 22.81 6.36 6.19
C VAL A 253 21.98 6.42 4.93
N LYS A 254 22.65 6.62 3.80
CA LYS A 254 22.03 6.56 2.48
C LYS A 254 21.55 5.13 2.21
N HIS A 255 20.29 4.98 1.80
CA HIS A 255 19.75 3.72 1.31
C HIS A 255 20.40 3.36 -0.04
N LEU A 256 20.99 2.18 -0.14
CA LEU A 256 21.71 1.67 -1.29
C LEU A 256 21.02 0.41 -1.83
N TYR A 257 21.27 0.08 -3.09
CA TYR A 257 20.67 -1.11 -3.74
C TYR A 257 20.95 -2.41 -2.96
N ARG A 258 22.16 -2.52 -2.38
CA ARG A 258 22.58 -3.67 -1.57
C ARG A 258 21.68 -3.90 -0.35
N HIS A 259 21.06 -2.85 0.19
CA HIS A 259 20.17 -2.98 1.34
C HIS A 259 18.88 -3.70 0.94
N ASP A 260 18.28 -3.36 -0.20
CA ASP A 260 17.10 -4.08 -0.70
C ASP A 260 17.45 -5.50 -1.17
N LEU A 261 18.66 -5.73 -1.70
CA LEU A 261 19.13 -7.09 -2.02
C LEU A 261 19.29 -7.97 -0.77
N GLU A 262 19.82 -7.42 0.33
CA GLU A 262 19.89 -8.11 1.61
C GLU A 262 18.49 -8.51 2.08
N SER A 263 17.50 -7.62 1.95
CA SER A 263 16.10 -7.92 2.21
C SER A 263 15.57 -9.06 1.33
N PHE A 264 15.87 -9.09 0.03
CA PHE A 264 15.47 -10.20 -0.85
C PHE A 264 16.06 -11.55 -0.40
N ILE A 265 17.30 -11.56 0.10
CA ILE A 265 17.95 -12.76 0.64
C ILE A 265 17.25 -13.20 1.93
N CYS A 266 16.99 -12.27 2.86
CA CYS A 266 16.26 -12.56 4.09
C CYS A 266 14.87 -13.12 3.81
N VAL A 267 14.15 -12.53 2.83
CA VAL A 267 12.84 -13.03 2.39
C VAL A 267 12.95 -14.45 1.83
N PHE A 268 13.96 -14.72 0.98
CA PHE A 268 14.15 -16.05 0.40
C PHE A 268 14.40 -17.11 1.49
N ILE A 269 15.26 -16.80 2.47
CA ILE A 269 15.51 -17.68 3.62
C ILE A 269 14.25 -17.92 4.45
N TRP A 270 13.38 -16.91 4.58
CA TRP A 270 12.15 -17.01 5.37
C TRP A 270 11.06 -17.88 4.73
N ILE A 271 10.98 -17.91 3.39
CA ILE A 271 9.92 -18.61 2.65
C ILE A 271 10.34 -19.98 2.10
N CYS A 272 11.61 -20.36 2.26
CA CYS A 272 12.15 -21.68 1.94
C CYS A 272 12.12 -22.61 3.15
#